data_AF-A0AAD9SL34-F1
#
_entry.id   AF-A0AAD9SL34-F1
#
_cell.length_a   1.000
_cell.length_b   1.000
_cell.length_c   1.000
_cell.angle_alpha   90.00
_cell.angle_beta   90.00
_cell.angle_gamma   90.00
#
_symmetry.space_group_name_H-M   'P 1'
#
loop_
_entity.id
_entity.type
_entity.pdbx_description
1 polymer ?
#
loop_
_entity_poly.entity_id
_entity_poly.type
_entity_poly.pdbx_seq_one_letter_code
_entity_poly.pdbx_strand_id
1 'polypeptide(L)'
;MCADSTAAGGGRVSSAGGHSFRPGRRCLQPQSRKTRSDNAWALPCEDLMTALEECHERGFLWKSMGMCNSAKESLSACLRAERRKRQDTNRNKSLEKRDAIRQKWKEIDENS
;
A
#
# COMPACT_ATOMS: atom_id res chain seq x y z
N MET A 1 16.96 -14.22 -13.00
CA MET A 1 16.76 -15.60 -12.51
C MET A 1 15.45 -15.67 -11.75
N CYS A 2 14.36 -15.96 -12.47
CA CYS A 2 13.14 -16.49 -11.86
C CYS A 2 13.37 -18.00 -11.78
N ALA A 3 13.26 -18.58 -10.60
CA ALA A 3 13.29 -20.04 -10.50
C ALA A 3 11.99 -20.58 -11.09
N ASP A 4 12.12 -21.41 -12.11
CA ASP A 4 11.07 -22.31 -12.57
C ASP A 4 10.73 -23.29 -11.44
N SER A 5 9.55 -23.13 -10.84
CA SER A 5 8.92 -24.24 -10.13
C SER A 5 8.18 -25.10 -11.14
N THR A 6 8.95 -25.95 -11.81
CA THR A 6 8.43 -27.09 -12.56
C THR A 6 7.71 -28.05 -11.62
N ALA A 7 6.43 -28.27 -11.92
CA ALA A 7 5.55 -29.42 -11.66
C ALA A 7 5.90 -30.43 -10.54
N ALA A 8 4.94 -30.63 -9.62
CA ALA A 8 4.61 -31.94 -9.06
C ALA A 8 3.12 -32.03 -8.70
N GLY A 9 2.41 -33.01 -9.31
CA GLY A 9 1.15 -33.66 -8.89
C GLY A 9 -0.04 -32.76 -8.50
N GLY A 10 -1.17 -32.74 -9.20
CA GLY A 10 -2.03 -33.91 -9.48
C GLY A 10 -3.32 -33.79 -8.65
N GLY A 11 -4.42 -33.36 -9.27
CA GLY A 11 -5.74 -33.31 -8.63
C GLY A 11 -6.78 -32.63 -9.51
N ARG A 12 -7.60 -33.43 -10.20
CA ARG A 12 -8.73 -32.97 -11.03
C ARG A 12 -9.81 -32.37 -10.14
N VAL A 13 -10.37 -31.22 -10.53
CA VAL A 13 -11.80 -30.96 -10.36
C VAL A 13 -12.34 -30.28 -11.61
N SER A 14 -13.21 -30.99 -12.32
CA SER A 14 -14.14 -30.43 -13.29
C SER A 14 -15.29 -29.77 -12.53
N SER A 15 -15.71 -28.58 -12.97
CA SER A 15 -17.11 -28.26 -13.31
C SER A 15 -17.40 -26.76 -13.11
N ALA A 16 -17.83 -26.15 -14.23
CA ALA A 16 -18.84 -25.10 -14.37
C ALA A 16 -18.84 -23.88 -13.42
N GLY A 17 -18.65 -22.71 -14.05
CA GLY A 17 -19.33 -21.47 -13.67
C GLY A 17 -18.54 -20.51 -12.77
N GLY A 18 -18.50 -19.23 -13.17
CA GLY A 18 -18.25 -18.13 -12.24
C GLY A 18 -16.83 -17.56 -12.26
N HIS A 19 -16.79 -16.26 -12.58
CA HIS A 19 -15.70 -15.31 -12.35
C HIS A 19 -14.44 -15.50 -13.20
N SER A 20 -14.16 -14.47 -14.01
CA SER A 20 -12.89 -14.25 -14.69
C SER A 20 -11.75 -14.20 -13.68
N PHE A 21 -11.25 -15.37 -13.31
CA PHE A 21 -10.06 -15.57 -12.52
C PHE A 21 -8.90 -15.04 -13.37
N ARG A 22 -8.49 -13.79 -13.16
CA ARG A 22 -7.22 -13.31 -13.68
C ARG A 22 -6.13 -14.10 -12.95
N PRO A 23 -5.42 -15.06 -13.59
CA PRO A 23 -4.23 -15.65 -12.99
C PRO A 23 -3.11 -14.65 -13.24
N GLY A 24 -3.23 -13.49 -12.61
CA GLY A 24 -2.20 -12.47 -12.60
C GLY A 24 -1.16 -12.92 -11.60
N ARG A 25 -0.13 -13.61 -12.11
CA ARG A 25 1.13 -13.88 -11.43
C ARG A 25 1.54 -12.68 -10.59
N ARG A 26 1.29 -12.77 -9.29
CA ARG A 26 1.92 -11.89 -8.31
C ARG A 26 3.30 -12.48 -8.12
N CYS A 27 4.18 -12.29 -9.11
CA CYS A 27 5.61 -12.37 -8.83
C CYS A 27 5.84 -11.34 -7.74
N LEU A 28 5.96 -11.84 -6.52
CA LEU A 28 6.25 -11.09 -5.33
C LEU A 28 7.53 -10.33 -5.66
N GLN A 29 7.40 -9.05 -6.03
CA GLN A 29 8.56 -8.18 -5.90
C GLN A 29 9.00 -8.33 -4.44
N PRO A 30 10.32 -8.43 -4.16
CA PRO A 30 10.84 -8.22 -2.82
C PRO A 30 10.62 -6.75 -2.51
N GLN A 31 9.37 -6.42 -2.21
CA GLN A 31 9.02 -5.16 -1.59
C GLN A 31 9.53 -5.39 -0.19
N SER A 32 10.69 -4.78 0.08
CA SER A 32 11.22 -4.64 1.44
C SER A 32 10.04 -4.60 2.39
N ARG A 33 9.96 -5.62 3.26
CA ARG A 33 9.00 -5.65 4.35
C ARG A 33 9.13 -4.30 5.04
N LYS A 34 8.25 -3.35 4.73
CA LYS A 34 8.12 -2.11 5.50
C LYS A 34 7.77 -2.63 6.87
N THR A 35 8.76 -2.63 7.76
CA THR A 35 8.53 -3.13 9.10
C THR A 35 7.38 -2.29 9.63
N ARG A 36 6.44 -2.94 10.31
CA ARG A 36 5.26 -2.29 10.88
C ARG A 36 5.63 -1.23 11.94
N SER A 37 6.92 -0.99 12.19
CA SER A 37 7.49 -0.24 13.30
C SER A 37 8.12 1.11 12.90
N ASP A 38 8.00 1.55 11.65
CA ASP A 38 8.53 2.85 11.23
C ASP A 38 7.43 3.91 11.41
N ASN A 39 7.43 4.60 12.56
CA ASN A 39 6.45 5.61 13.00
C ASN A 39 6.46 6.91 12.16
N ALA A 40 6.78 6.83 10.87
CA ALA A 40 6.95 7.97 9.95
C ALA A 40 5.66 8.79 9.71
N TRP A 41 4.54 8.43 10.33
CA TRP A 41 3.27 9.16 10.28
C TRP A 41 2.99 9.99 11.54
N ALA A 42 3.78 9.83 12.60
CA ALA A 42 3.57 10.51 13.88
C ALA A 42 4.07 11.97 13.86
N LEU A 43 5.25 12.23 13.29
CA LEU A 43 5.89 13.55 13.29
C LEU A 43 5.14 14.68 12.55
N PRO A 44 4.51 14.46 11.38
CA PRO A 44 3.91 15.57 10.62
C PRO A 44 2.51 15.98 11.09
N CYS A 45 1.85 15.17 11.92
CA CYS A 45 0.46 15.40 12.34
C CYS A 45 0.26 15.34 13.86
N GLU A 46 1.35 15.47 14.64
CA GLU A 46 1.34 15.34 16.11
C GLU A 46 0.38 16.32 16.78
N ASP A 47 0.50 17.62 16.47
CA ASP A 47 -0.35 18.68 17.05
C ASP A 47 -1.85 18.44 16.82
N LEU A 48 -2.20 17.86 15.67
CA LEU A 48 -3.58 17.55 15.30
C LEU A 48 -4.10 16.30 16.00
N MET A 49 -3.20 15.39 16.40
CA MET A 49 -3.56 14.24 17.23
C MET A 49 -3.83 14.69 18.67
N THR A 50 -2.96 15.55 19.24
CA THR A 50 -3.16 16.11 20.58
C THR A 50 -4.45 16.91 20.67
N ALA A 51 -4.73 17.79 19.70
CA ALA A 51 -5.98 18.56 19.68
C ALA A 51 -7.25 17.68 19.57
N LEU A 52 -7.15 16.51 18.93
CA LEU A 52 -8.25 15.56 18.85
C LEU A 52 -8.41 14.78 20.16
N GLU A 53 -7.30 14.44 20.82
CA GLU A 53 -7.29 13.77 22.13
C GLU A 53 -7.89 14.66 23.20
N GLU A 54 -7.53 15.94 23.27
CA GLU A 54 -8.16 16.92 24.16
C GLU A 54 -9.68 17.01 23.96
N CYS A 55 -10.17 16.83 22.73
CA CYS A 55 -11.60 16.79 22.45
C CYS A 55 -12.25 15.47 22.87
N HIS A 56 -11.53 14.36 22.78
CA HIS A 56 -11.99 13.06 23.28
C HIS A 56 -11.98 12.97 24.81
N GLU A 57 -11.08 13.68 25.50
CA GLU A 57 -11.02 13.78 26.96
C GLU A 57 -12.25 14.48 27.56
N ARG A 58 -12.97 15.30 26.77
CA ARG A 58 -14.26 15.90 27.16
C ARG A 58 -15.38 14.87 27.35
N GLY A 59 -15.15 13.63 26.93
CA GLY A 59 -16.02 12.50 27.18
C GLY A 59 -16.62 11.88 25.92
N PHE A 60 -17.11 10.65 26.08
CA PHE A 60 -17.64 9.83 24.99
C PHE A 60 -18.82 10.48 24.25
N LEU A 61 -19.69 11.22 24.95
CA LEU A 61 -20.84 11.91 24.35
C LEU A 61 -20.42 13.01 23.36
N TRP A 62 -19.32 13.71 23.62
CA TRP A 62 -18.79 14.73 22.70
C TRP A 62 -18.27 14.12 21.40
N LYS A 63 -17.66 12.93 21.52
CA LYS A 63 -17.19 12.16 20.37
C LYS A 63 -18.35 11.61 19.54
N SER A 64 -19.39 11.07 20.18
CA SER A 64 -20.53 10.47 19.48
C SER A 64 -21.46 11.51 18.84
N MET A 65 -21.61 12.69 19.47
CA MET A 65 -22.40 13.80 18.92
C MET A 65 -21.68 14.56 17.78
N GLY A 66 -20.43 14.23 17.46
CA GLY A 66 -19.70 14.85 16.35
C GLY A 66 -19.18 16.26 16.63
N MET A 67 -19.13 16.68 17.90
CA MET A 67 -18.65 18.02 18.30
C MET A 67 -17.14 18.21 18.07
N CYS A 68 -16.39 17.13 17.85
CA CYS A 68 -14.96 17.14 17.54
C CYS A 68 -14.65 17.14 16.04
N ASN A 69 -15.63 17.40 15.16
CA ASN A 69 -15.45 17.26 13.71
C ASN A 69 -14.41 18.24 13.12
N SER A 70 -14.25 19.45 13.66
CA SER A 70 -13.26 20.41 13.16
C SER A 70 -11.82 19.89 13.31
N ALA A 71 -11.45 19.44 14.51
CA ALA A 71 -10.14 18.84 14.79
C ALA A 71 -9.92 17.54 14.00
N LYS A 72 -10.99 16.75 13.84
CA LYS A 72 -10.95 15.51 13.04
C LYS A 72 -10.70 15.81 11.55
N GLU A 73 -11.32 16.83 10.99
CA GLU A 73 -11.14 17.19 9.59
C GLU A 73 -9.71 17.66 9.31
N SER A 74 -9.13 18.48 10.20
CA SER A 74 -7.72 18.88 10.09
C SER A 74 -6.79 17.68 10.14
N LEU A 75 -6.99 16.75 11.08
CA LEU A 75 -6.19 15.52 11.16
C LEU A 75 -6.35 14.66 9.89
N SER A 76 -7.57 14.54 9.38
CA SER A 76 -7.84 13.77 8.16
C SER A 76 -7.14 14.37 6.94
N ALA A 77 -7.08 15.70 6.84
CA ALA A 77 -6.39 16.40 5.77
C ALA A 77 -4.88 16.15 5.83
N CYS A 78 -4.29 16.21 7.03
CA CYS A 78 -2.88 15.93 7.26
C CYS A 78 -2.51 14.49 6.85
N LEU A 79 -3.26 13.49 7.35
CA LEU A 79 -3.02 12.09 7.02
C LEU A 79 -3.23 11.78 5.53
N ARG A 80 -4.15 12.48 4.86
CA ARG A 80 -4.35 12.38 3.40
C ARG A 80 -3.16 12.93 2.62
N ALA A 81 -2.58 14.04 3.07
CA ALA A 81 -1.38 14.62 2.45
C ALA A 81 -0.19 13.67 2.58
N GLU A 82 0.06 13.12 3.78
CA GLU A 82 1.13 12.14 4.00
C GLU A 82 0.93 10.85 3.21
N ARG A 83 -0.32 10.39 3.11
CA ARG A 83 -0.65 9.25 2.25
C ARG A 83 -0.30 9.51 0.79
N ARG A 84 -0.59 10.71 0.26
CA ARG A 84 -0.23 11.08 -1.12
C ARG A 84 1.28 11.05 -1.34
N LYS A 85 2.06 11.70 -0.46
CA LYS A 85 3.54 11.68 -0.54
C LYS A 85 4.11 10.25 -0.59
N ARG A 86 3.56 9.35 0.22
CA ARG A 86 3.94 7.92 0.19
C ARG A 86 3.50 7.20 -1.08
N GLN A 87 2.33 7.51 -1.60
CA GLN A 87 1.86 6.94 -2.86
C GLN A 87 2.72 7.40 -4.02
N ASP A 88 3.11 8.68 -4.07
CA ASP A 88 3.96 9.24 -5.11
C ASP A 88 5.36 8.62 -5.09
N THR A 89 5.97 8.51 -3.90
CA THR A 89 7.27 7.82 -3.77
C THR A 89 7.20 6.35 -4.16
N ASN A 90 6.12 5.63 -3.81
CA ASN A 90 5.93 4.25 -4.25
C ASN A 90 5.67 4.16 -5.76
N ARG A 91 4.94 5.13 -6.34
CA ARG A 91 4.68 5.20 -7.78
C ARG A 91 5.97 5.41 -8.55
N ASN A 92 6.80 6.38 -8.15
CA ASN A 92 8.09 6.65 -8.77
C ASN A 92 9.00 5.43 -8.71
N LYS A 93 9.13 4.79 -7.53
CA LYS A 93 9.89 3.55 -7.37
C LYS A 93 9.38 2.40 -8.25
N SER A 94 8.07 2.32 -8.48
CA SER A 94 7.48 1.32 -9.38
C SER A 94 7.80 1.61 -10.84
N LEU A 95 7.79 2.88 -11.24
CA LEU A 95 8.18 3.32 -12.57
C LEU A 95 9.66 3.04 -12.84
N GLU A 96 10.56 3.44 -11.93
CA GLU A 96 12.00 3.16 -12.01
C GLU A 96 12.28 1.66 -12.18
N LYS A 97 11.60 0.81 -11.40
CA LYS A 97 11.71 -0.64 -11.53
C LYS A 97 11.21 -1.14 -12.88
N ARG A 98 10.11 -0.58 -13.38
CA ARG A 98 9.55 -0.97 -14.70
C ARG A 98 10.48 -0.57 -15.83
N ASP A 99 11.07 0.60 -15.76
CA ASP A 99 12.02 1.08 -16.76
C ASP A 99 13.30 0.25 -16.72
N ALA A 100 13.85 -0.03 -15.53
CA ALA A 100 15.01 -0.91 -15.37
C ALA A 100 14.76 -2.33 -15.89
N ILE A 101 13.56 -2.88 -15.65
CA ILE A 101 13.16 -4.18 -16.20
C ILE A 101 13.06 -4.10 -17.73
N ARG A 102 12.44 -3.05 -18.27
CA ARG A 102 12.30 -2.86 -19.73
C ARG A 102 13.65 -2.78 -20.43
N GLN A 103 14.64 -2.07 -19.88
CA GLN A 103 15.98 -2.00 -20.47
C GLN A 103 16.65 -3.38 -20.49
N LYS A 104 16.58 -4.12 -19.38
CA LYS A 104 17.12 -5.49 -19.32
C LYS A 104 16.47 -6.44 -20.31
N TRP A 105 15.16 -6.32 -20.57
CA TRP A 105 14.50 -7.14 -21.60
C TRP A 105 14.95 -6.77 -23.02
N LYS A 106 15.22 -5.49 -23.30
CA LYS A 106 15.76 -5.04 -24.60
C LYS A 106 17.18 -5.56 -24.83
N GLU A 107 18.03 -5.48 -23.82
CA GLU A 107 19.41 -6.02 -23.89
C GLU A 107 19.43 -7.52 -24.21
N ILE A 108 18.46 -8.29 -23.70
CA ILE A 108 18.34 -9.73 -23.98
C ILE A 108 17.81 -9.98 -25.40
N ASP A 109 16.86 -9.16 -25.87
CA ASP A 109 16.28 -9.27 -27.22
C ASP A 109 17.30 -8.88 -28.31
N GLU A 110 18.14 -7.88 -28.04
CA GLU A 110 19.19 -7.42 -28.97
C GLU A 110 20.41 -8.36 -29.02
N ASN A 111 20.60 -9.22 -28.01
CA ASN A 111 21.71 -10.20 -27.95
C ASN A 111 21.30 -11.62 -28.37
N SER A 112 20.04 -11.82 -28.79
CA SER A 112 19.51 -13.10 -29.32
C SER A 112 19.36 -13.05 -30.83
#